data_AF-A0A147IV66-F1
#
_entry.id   AF-A0A147IV66-F1
#
_cell.length_a   1.000
_cell.length_b   1.000
_cell.length_c   1.000
_cell.angle_alpha   90.00
_cell.angle_beta   90.00
_cell.angle_gamma   90.00
#
_symmetry.space_group_name_H-M   'P 1'
#
loop_
_entity.id
_entity.type
_entity.pdbx_description
1 polymer ?
#
loop_
_entity_poly.entity_id
_entity_poly.type
_entity_poly.pdbx_seq_one_letter_code
_entity_poly.pdbx_strand_id
1 'polypeptide(L)'
;APAHPVLQRLAESVLPSGVRGAELAPMIEGWEALLDDGEPLDDGRIALHARARGGVLFASIGHLLGGADWEPLGIAWAMADLARHIGDKTVAERIGAQALGALDTGLSSKRVRGTRGLSGLGVLARESLRHPDRLPGHPLRAARLAWHGLTGR
;
A
#
# COMPACT_ATOMS: atom_id res chain seq x y z
N ALA A 1 19.40 14.96 -17.15
CA ALA A 1 18.22 14.36 -16.51
C ALA A 1 18.30 12.83 -16.61
N PRO A 2 17.66 12.05 -15.72
CA PRO A 2 17.63 10.60 -15.82
C PRO A 2 17.12 10.13 -17.19
N ALA A 3 17.61 8.99 -17.70
CA ALA A 3 17.17 8.48 -19.01
C ALA A 3 15.74 7.90 -18.98
N HIS A 4 15.26 7.46 -17.82
CA HIS A 4 13.97 6.78 -17.68
C HIS A 4 12.81 7.78 -17.47
N PRO A 5 11.74 7.76 -18.28
CA PRO A 5 10.64 8.74 -18.20
C PRO A 5 9.93 8.84 -16.85
N VAL A 6 9.81 7.72 -16.12
CA VAL A 6 9.25 7.75 -14.76
C VAL A 6 10.16 8.50 -13.80
N LEU A 7 11.48 8.33 -13.91
CA LEU A 7 12.45 9.00 -13.03
C LEU A 7 12.53 10.50 -13.34
N GLN A 8 12.37 10.89 -14.62
CA GLN A 8 12.23 12.30 -15.00
C GLN A 8 11.02 12.95 -14.32
N ARG A 9 9.84 12.30 -14.39
CA ARG A 9 8.62 12.80 -13.74
C ARG A 9 8.73 12.88 -12.21
N LEU A 10 9.40 11.92 -11.58
CA LEU A 10 9.67 11.99 -10.14
C LEU A 10 10.61 13.17 -9.80
N ALA A 11 11.65 13.39 -10.61
CA ALA A 11 12.55 14.53 -10.43
C ALA A 11 11.83 15.88 -10.57
N GLU A 12 10.83 15.97 -11.44
CA GLU A 12 10.09 17.20 -11.71
C GLU A 12 8.95 17.47 -10.72
N SER A 13 8.25 16.43 -10.24
CA SER A 13 7.00 16.60 -9.47
C SER A 13 7.09 16.15 -8.01
N VAL A 14 8.05 15.29 -7.66
CA VAL A 14 8.17 14.72 -6.31
C VAL A 14 9.33 15.35 -5.54
N LEU A 15 10.53 15.42 -6.14
CA LEU A 15 11.70 15.96 -5.44
C LEU A 15 11.57 17.43 -4.99
N PRO A 16 10.98 18.35 -5.78
CA PRO A 16 10.80 19.73 -5.35
C PRO A 16 9.87 19.89 -4.15
N SER A 17 9.05 18.88 -3.87
CA SER A 17 8.10 18.84 -2.77
C SER A 17 8.69 18.30 -1.46
N GLY A 18 10.02 18.11 -1.40
CA GLY A 18 10.76 17.75 -0.17
C GLY A 18 11.06 16.25 0.00
N VAL A 19 10.47 15.38 -0.81
CA VAL A 19 10.79 13.94 -0.81
C VAL A 19 12.13 13.72 -1.51
N ARG A 20 13.07 13.04 -0.85
CA ARG A 20 14.41 12.75 -1.40
C ARG A 20 14.46 11.34 -1.96
N GLY A 21 15.27 11.13 -3.00
CA GLY A 21 15.47 9.80 -3.58
C GLY A 21 15.96 8.75 -2.56
N ALA A 22 16.81 9.17 -1.61
CA ALA A 22 17.29 8.32 -0.53
C ALA A 22 16.17 7.85 0.42
N GLU A 23 15.06 8.59 0.53
CA GLU A 23 13.90 8.21 1.35
C GLU A 23 13.03 7.16 0.65
N LEU A 24 13.10 7.07 -0.68
CA LEU A 24 12.41 6.05 -1.47
C LEU A 24 13.25 4.77 -1.65
N ALA A 25 14.58 4.85 -1.45
CA ALA A 25 15.48 3.73 -1.64
C ALA A 25 15.11 2.47 -0.84
N PRO A 26 14.64 2.54 0.42
CA PRO A 26 14.24 1.35 1.18
C PRO A 26 13.10 0.55 0.53
N MET A 27 12.32 1.14 -0.38
CA MET A 27 11.31 0.38 -1.12
C MET A 27 11.90 -0.79 -1.92
N ILE A 28 13.19 -0.72 -2.27
CA ILE A 28 13.93 -1.81 -2.90
C ILE A 28 14.13 -2.96 -1.90
N GLU A 29 14.62 -2.65 -0.70
CA GLU A 29 14.82 -3.61 0.39
C GLU A 29 13.53 -4.37 0.74
N GLY A 30 12.39 -3.68 0.66
CA GLY A 30 11.09 -4.31 0.86
C GLY A 30 10.77 -5.42 -0.14
N TRP A 31 11.20 -5.28 -1.40
CA TRP A 31 11.08 -6.35 -2.39
C TRP A 31 12.14 -7.43 -2.24
N GLU A 32 13.38 -7.03 -1.95
CA GLU A 32 14.50 -7.96 -1.71
C GLU A 32 14.20 -8.91 -0.55
N ALA A 33 13.49 -8.43 0.48
CA ALA A 33 13.04 -9.25 1.60
C ALA A 33 12.19 -10.46 1.18
N LEU A 34 11.56 -10.46 0.00
CA LEU A 34 10.73 -11.56 -0.51
C LEU A 34 11.45 -12.51 -1.46
N LEU A 35 12.71 -12.24 -1.83
CA LEU A 35 13.44 -13.09 -2.78
C LEU A 35 13.69 -14.47 -2.18
N ASP A 36 13.40 -15.52 -2.94
CA ASP A 36 13.70 -16.89 -2.52
C ASP A 36 15.22 -17.10 -2.50
N ASP A 37 15.77 -17.13 -1.29
CA ASP A 37 17.16 -17.39 -0.96
C ASP A 37 17.35 -18.78 -0.32
N GLY A 38 16.32 -19.63 -0.37
CA GLY A 38 16.27 -20.93 0.29
C GLY A 38 15.81 -20.89 1.74
N GLU A 39 15.57 -19.70 2.31
CA GLU A 39 15.02 -19.55 3.66
C GLU A 39 13.47 -19.38 3.64
N PRO A 40 12.74 -19.89 4.65
CA PRO A 40 11.31 -19.66 4.75
C PRO A 40 10.94 -18.17 4.81
N LEU A 41 9.77 -17.83 4.27
CA LEU A 41 9.20 -16.49 4.43
C LEU A 41 8.66 -16.31 5.85
N ASP A 42 9.51 -15.81 6.75
CA ASP A 42 9.18 -15.57 8.14
C ASP A 42 8.52 -14.20 8.40
N ASP A 43 8.12 -13.99 9.66
CA ASP A 43 7.46 -12.76 10.10
C ASP A 43 8.36 -11.51 10.00
N GLY A 44 9.67 -11.68 10.13
CA GLY A 44 10.64 -10.60 10.01
C GLY A 44 10.70 -10.06 8.59
N ARG A 45 10.78 -10.97 7.60
CA ARG A 45 10.79 -10.67 6.17
C ARG A 45 9.46 -10.07 5.70
N ILE A 46 8.33 -10.63 6.15
CA ILE A 46 7.00 -10.07 5.89
C ILE A 46 6.89 -8.64 6.44
N ALA A 47 7.35 -8.40 7.67
CA ALA A 47 7.28 -7.09 8.30
C ALA A 47 8.24 -6.08 7.64
N LEU A 48 9.43 -6.52 7.22
CA LEU A 48 10.37 -5.70 6.44
C LEU A 48 9.74 -5.29 5.10
N HIS A 49 9.18 -6.26 4.35
CA HIS A 49 8.45 -5.97 3.12
C HIS A 49 7.36 -4.91 3.33
N ALA A 50 6.49 -5.11 4.32
CA ALA A 50 5.36 -4.23 4.56
C ALA A 50 5.78 -2.81 4.92
N ARG A 51 6.76 -2.65 5.82
CA ARG A 51 7.29 -1.34 6.23
C ARG A 51 8.03 -0.65 5.10
N ALA A 52 8.99 -1.33 4.50
CA ALA A 52 9.91 -0.73 3.53
C ALA A 52 9.23 -0.45 2.19
N ARG A 53 8.28 -1.30 1.75
CA ARG A 53 7.48 -1.04 0.54
C ARG A 53 6.29 -0.12 0.82
N GLY A 54 5.37 -0.59 1.66
CA GLY A 54 4.06 0.04 1.86
C GLY A 54 4.14 1.28 2.73
N GLY A 55 4.80 1.15 3.88
CA GLY A 55 5.00 2.24 4.84
C GLY A 55 5.69 3.45 4.20
N VAL A 56 6.88 3.22 3.61
CA VAL A 56 7.66 4.29 2.92
C VAL A 56 6.87 4.96 1.81
N LEU A 57 6.19 4.18 0.95
CA LEU A 57 5.40 4.74 -0.15
C LEU A 57 4.28 5.65 0.37
N PHE A 58 3.50 5.17 1.34
CA PHE A 58 2.37 5.93 1.87
C PHE A 58 2.82 7.14 2.70
N ALA A 59 3.90 7.01 3.48
CA ALA A 59 4.50 8.13 4.20
C ALA A 59 4.97 9.23 3.22
N SER A 60 5.64 8.84 2.13
CA SER A 60 6.11 9.77 1.09
C SER A 60 4.96 10.48 0.40
N ILE A 61 3.91 9.76 0.00
CA ILE A 61 2.71 10.40 -0.59
C ILE A 61 1.99 11.26 0.45
N GLY A 62 1.94 10.83 1.70
CA GLY A 62 1.38 11.59 2.82
C GLY A 62 2.08 12.94 3.02
N HIS A 63 3.40 12.95 2.92
CA HIS A 63 4.21 14.16 2.95
C HIS A 63 3.84 15.11 1.80
N LEU A 64 3.74 14.60 0.57
CA LEU A 64 3.35 15.39 -0.61
C LEU A 64 1.94 15.99 -0.49
N LEU A 65 1.00 15.26 0.10
CA LEU A 65 -0.39 15.69 0.22
C LEU A 65 -0.63 16.64 1.40
N GLY A 66 0.32 16.75 2.34
CA GLY A 66 0.15 17.48 3.60
C GLY A 66 -0.93 16.85 4.47
N GLY A 67 -0.56 16.07 5.49
CA GLY A 67 -1.57 15.45 6.35
C GLY A 67 -1.04 14.49 7.41
N ALA A 68 -1.99 13.71 7.96
CA ALA A 68 -1.76 12.70 9.00
C ALA A 68 -0.73 11.64 8.61
N ASP A 69 -0.25 10.88 9.58
CA ASP A 69 0.60 9.73 9.34
C ASP A 69 -0.15 8.65 8.52
N TRP A 70 0.39 8.33 7.34
CA TRP A 70 -0.16 7.34 6.40
C TRP A 70 0.61 6.02 6.42
N GLU A 71 1.76 5.97 7.09
CA GLU A 71 2.61 4.78 7.14
C GLU A 71 1.84 3.53 7.60
N PRO A 72 0.99 3.58 8.66
CA PRO A 72 0.26 2.39 9.11
C PRO A 72 -0.71 1.85 8.05
N LEU A 73 -1.35 2.73 7.28
CA LEU A 73 -2.24 2.30 6.19
C LEU A 73 -1.45 1.68 5.03
N GLY A 74 -0.25 2.20 4.76
CA GLY A 74 0.66 1.66 3.76
C GLY A 74 1.18 0.27 4.09
N ILE A 75 1.58 0.06 5.36
CA ILE A 75 1.97 -1.26 5.87
C ILE A 75 0.83 -2.26 5.66
N ALA A 76 -0.38 -1.91 6.09
CA ALA A 76 -1.55 -2.77 5.95
C ALA A 76 -1.89 -3.04 4.48
N TRP A 77 -1.74 -2.04 3.60
CA TRP A 77 -1.92 -2.18 2.16
C TRP A 77 -0.90 -3.16 1.55
N ALA A 78 0.38 -3.05 1.90
CA ALA A 78 1.41 -3.95 1.38
C ALA A 78 1.23 -5.40 1.89
N MET A 79 0.82 -5.58 3.15
CA MET A 79 0.48 -6.92 3.67
C MET A 79 -0.72 -7.53 2.94
N ALA A 80 -1.76 -6.74 2.65
CA ALA A 80 -2.91 -7.21 1.89
C ALA A 80 -2.54 -7.62 0.46
N ASP A 81 -1.66 -6.85 -0.19
CA ASP A 81 -1.12 -7.18 -1.51
C ASP A 81 -0.29 -8.47 -1.46
N LEU A 82 0.60 -8.62 -0.47
CA LEU A 82 1.40 -9.83 -0.28
C LEU A 82 0.53 -11.08 -0.07
N ALA A 83 -0.48 -10.99 0.79
CA ALA A 83 -1.42 -12.09 1.06
C ALA A 83 -2.17 -12.57 -0.20
N ARG A 84 -2.30 -11.72 -1.23
CA ARG A 84 -2.93 -12.07 -2.51
C ARG A 84 -1.99 -12.76 -3.50
N HIS A 85 -0.68 -12.67 -3.29
CA HIS A 85 0.34 -13.16 -4.22
C HIS A 85 1.19 -14.30 -3.65
N ILE A 86 1.10 -14.62 -2.35
CA ILE A 86 1.73 -15.81 -1.77
C ILE A 86 0.96 -17.08 -2.14
N GLY A 87 1.69 -18.14 -2.50
CA GLY A 87 1.13 -19.46 -2.81
C GLY A 87 0.79 -20.32 -1.59
N ASP A 88 1.50 -20.13 -0.47
CA ASP A 88 1.18 -20.79 0.80
C ASP A 88 -0.12 -20.22 1.39
N LYS A 89 -1.17 -21.02 1.38
CA LYS A 89 -2.51 -20.63 1.82
C LYS A 89 -2.56 -20.27 3.31
N THR A 90 -1.85 -21.00 4.17
CA THR A 90 -1.86 -20.75 5.62
C THR A 90 -1.16 -19.44 5.95
N VAL A 91 -0.03 -19.17 5.29
CA VAL A 91 0.67 -17.89 5.42
C VAL A 91 -0.19 -16.75 4.86
N ALA A 92 -0.80 -16.93 3.69
CA ALA A 92 -1.68 -15.95 3.07
C ALA A 92 -2.88 -15.58 3.96
N GLU A 93 -3.57 -16.57 4.53
CA GLU A 93 -4.71 -16.34 5.43
C GLU A 93 -4.31 -15.56 6.70
N ARG A 94 -3.16 -15.91 7.29
CA ARG A 94 -2.63 -15.23 8.47
C ARG A 94 -2.27 -13.77 8.21
N ILE A 95 -1.52 -13.49 7.14
CA ILE A 95 -1.15 -12.12 6.74
C ILE A 95 -2.42 -11.34 6.38
N GLY A 96 -3.34 -11.95 5.63
CA GLY A 96 -4.60 -11.35 5.23
C GLY A 96 -5.47 -10.94 6.42
N ALA A 97 -5.58 -11.78 7.45
CA ALA A 97 -6.34 -11.45 8.66
C ALA A 97 -5.74 -10.25 9.42
N GLN A 98 -4.41 -10.21 9.56
CA GLN A 98 -3.70 -9.08 10.19
C GLN A 98 -3.89 -7.78 9.39
N ALA A 99 -3.70 -7.84 8.07
CA ALA A 99 -3.88 -6.71 7.17
C ALA A 99 -5.32 -6.19 7.21
N LEU A 100 -6.31 -7.09 7.22
CA LEU A 100 -7.72 -6.72 7.27
C LEU A 100 -8.06 -5.92 8.53
N GLY A 101 -7.59 -6.37 9.70
CA GLY A 101 -7.77 -5.65 10.97
C GLY A 101 -7.15 -4.26 10.92
N ALA A 102 -5.90 -4.15 10.45
CA ALA A 102 -5.21 -2.86 10.33
C ALA A 102 -5.87 -1.91 9.32
N LEU A 103 -6.38 -2.44 8.18
CA LEU A 103 -7.14 -1.67 7.20
C LEU A 103 -8.47 -1.18 7.77
N ASP A 104 -9.16 -1.99 8.57
CA ASP A 104 -10.41 -1.57 9.21
C ASP A 104 -10.20 -0.46 10.24
N THR A 105 -9.15 -0.55 11.06
CA THR A 105 -8.75 0.54 11.95
C THR A 105 -8.36 1.79 11.15
N GLY A 106 -7.51 1.62 10.15
CA GLY A 106 -7.01 2.71 9.31
C GLY A 106 -8.10 3.40 8.48
N LEU A 107 -9.21 2.74 8.16
CA LEU A 107 -10.30 3.29 7.36
C LEU A 107 -11.56 3.61 8.18
N SER A 108 -11.45 3.63 9.51
CA SER A 108 -12.56 3.89 10.43
C SER A 108 -13.09 5.33 10.36
N SER A 109 -12.23 6.29 10.01
CA SER A 109 -12.56 7.71 9.97
C SER A 109 -12.77 8.24 8.55
N LYS A 110 -13.62 9.27 8.44
CA LYS A 110 -13.91 9.95 7.17
C LYS A 110 -12.64 10.65 6.65
N ARG A 111 -12.35 10.48 5.36
CA ARG A 111 -11.17 11.05 4.71
C ARG A 111 -11.46 12.40 4.03
N VAL A 112 -10.54 13.35 4.23
CA VAL A 112 -10.58 14.67 3.59
C VAL A 112 -10.31 14.55 2.09
N ARG A 113 -10.87 15.46 1.28
CA ARG A 113 -10.88 15.32 -0.18
C ARG A 113 -9.50 15.10 -0.79
N GLY A 114 -8.48 15.83 -0.32
CA GLY A 114 -7.12 15.75 -0.83
C GLY A 114 -6.43 14.39 -0.64
N THR A 115 -6.91 13.56 0.29
CA THR A 115 -6.27 12.28 0.63
C THR A 115 -7.09 11.05 0.24
N ARG A 116 -8.25 11.26 -0.41
CA ARG A 116 -9.16 10.18 -0.82
C ARG A 116 -8.55 9.22 -1.83
N GLY A 117 -7.63 9.70 -2.68
CA GLY A 117 -6.89 8.85 -3.60
C GLY A 117 -6.05 7.81 -2.85
N LEU A 118 -5.30 8.27 -1.85
CA LEU A 118 -4.44 7.42 -1.04
C LEU A 118 -5.25 6.44 -0.16
N SER A 119 -6.30 6.93 0.52
CA SER A 119 -7.19 6.03 1.28
C SER A 119 -7.98 5.08 0.39
N GLY A 120 -8.24 5.45 -0.86
CA GLY A 120 -8.85 4.58 -1.88
C GLY A 120 -8.03 3.33 -2.15
N LEU A 121 -6.69 3.41 -2.12
CA LEU A 121 -5.82 2.23 -2.23
C LEU A 121 -6.04 1.25 -1.06
N GLY A 122 -6.17 1.78 0.16
CA GLY A 122 -6.53 0.99 1.34
C GLY A 122 -7.92 0.34 1.21
N VAL A 123 -8.91 1.07 0.68
CA VAL A 123 -10.25 0.52 0.42
C VAL A 123 -10.20 -0.64 -0.57
N LEU A 124 -9.42 -0.51 -1.66
CA LEU A 124 -9.27 -1.59 -2.64
C LEU A 124 -8.54 -2.80 -2.07
N ALA A 125 -7.51 -2.59 -1.26
CA ALA A 125 -6.83 -3.67 -0.54
C ALA A 125 -7.82 -4.43 0.37
N ARG A 126 -8.62 -3.69 1.15
CA ARG A 126 -9.64 -4.28 2.03
C ARG A 126 -10.68 -5.08 1.26
N GLU A 127 -11.19 -4.53 0.16
CA GLU A 127 -12.15 -5.23 -0.71
C GLU A 127 -11.55 -6.51 -1.29
N SER A 128 -10.25 -6.51 -1.62
CA SER A 128 -9.58 -7.70 -2.16
C SER A 128 -9.44 -8.83 -1.16
N LEU A 129 -9.35 -8.51 0.13
CA LEU A 129 -9.31 -9.50 1.21
C LEU A 129 -10.71 -10.01 1.57
N ARG A 130 -11.72 -9.13 1.60
CA ARG A 130 -13.10 -9.49 1.95
C ARG A 130 -13.83 -10.23 0.83
N HIS A 131 -13.51 -9.90 -0.41
CA HIS A 131 -14.19 -10.40 -1.61
C HIS A 131 -13.15 -10.80 -2.66
N PRO A 132 -12.40 -11.90 -2.43
CA PRO A 132 -11.31 -12.32 -3.31
C PRO A 132 -11.79 -12.73 -4.71
N ASP A 133 -13.07 -13.04 -4.87
CA ASP A 133 -13.77 -13.33 -6.12
C ASP A 133 -14.01 -12.08 -6.98
N ARG A 134 -14.02 -10.88 -6.37
CA ARG A 134 -14.15 -9.63 -7.10
C ARG A 134 -12.79 -9.21 -7.64
N LEU A 135 -12.48 -9.65 -8.86
CA LEU A 135 -11.24 -9.29 -9.56
C LEU A 135 -11.17 -7.79 -9.92
N PRO A 136 -9.98 -7.25 -10.24
CA PRO A 136 -9.85 -5.91 -10.82
C PRO A 136 -10.80 -5.71 -12.00
N GLY A 137 -11.51 -4.58 -12.04
CA GLY A 137 -12.56 -4.30 -13.02
C GLY A 137 -13.98 -4.72 -12.62
N HIS A 138 -14.15 -5.46 -11.51
CA HIS A 138 -15.49 -5.84 -11.04
C HIS A 138 -16.35 -4.61 -10.68
N PRO A 139 -17.62 -4.53 -11.12
CA PRO A 139 -18.45 -3.33 -10.97
C PRO A 139 -18.67 -2.92 -9.51
N LEU A 140 -18.84 -3.88 -8.59
CA LEU A 140 -18.98 -3.57 -7.17
C LEU A 140 -17.71 -2.93 -6.56
N ARG A 141 -16.51 -3.25 -7.08
CA ARG A 141 -15.27 -2.61 -6.63
C ARG A 141 -15.19 -1.18 -7.13
N ALA A 142 -15.55 -0.96 -8.39
CA ALA A 142 -15.64 0.37 -8.97
C ALA A 142 -16.68 1.23 -8.21
N ALA A 143 -17.85 0.67 -7.91
CA ALA A 143 -18.89 1.33 -7.11
C ALA A 143 -18.40 1.66 -5.70
N ARG A 144 -17.71 0.73 -5.02
CA ARG A 144 -17.15 0.97 -3.68
C ARG A 144 -16.12 2.10 -3.68
N LEU A 145 -15.24 2.12 -4.69
CA LEU A 145 -14.23 3.16 -4.85
C LEU A 145 -14.86 4.51 -5.20
N ALA A 146 -15.85 4.54 -6.09
CA ALA A 146 -16.60 5.75 -6.43
C ALA A 146 -17.34 6.32 -5.21
N TRP A 147 -18.01 5.46 -4.45
CA TRP A 147 -18.64 5.84 -3.18
C TRP A 147 -17.64 6.43 -2.19
N HIS A 148 -16.45 5.82 -2.07
CA HIS A 148 -15.37 6.36 -1.24
C HIS A 148 -14.87 7.71 -1.73
N GLY A 149 -14.68 7.86 -3.04
CA GLY A 149 -14.28 9.13 -3.67
C GLY A 149 -15.27 10.26 -3.39
N LEU A 150 -16.57 9.97 -3.38
CA LEU A 150 -17.64 10.93 -3.09
C LEU A 150 -17.77 11.26 -1.60
N THR A 151 -17.82 10.23 -0.74
CA THR A 151 -18.19 10.39 0.68
C THR A 151 -16.99 10.48 1.63
N GLY A 152 -15.83 9.96 1.22
CA GLY A 152 -14.66 9.74 2.07
C GLY A 152 -14.82 8.58 3.05
N ARG A 153 -15.80 7.67 2.84
CA ARG A 153 -16.11 6.52 3.70
C ARG A 153 -15.98 5.18 2.98
#